data_AF-A0A838M0Z3-F1
#
_entry.id   AF-A0A838M0Z3-F1
#
_cell.length_a   1.000
_cell.length_b   1.000
_cell.length_c   1.000
_cell.angle_alpha   90.00
_cell.angle_beta   90.00
_cell.angle_gamma   90.00
#
_symmetry.space_group_name_H-M   'P 1'
#
loop_
_entity.id
_entity.type
_entity.pdbx_description
1 polymer ?
#
loop_
_entity_poly.entity_id
_entity_poly.type
_entity_poly.pdbx_seq_one_letter_code
_entity_poly.pdbx_strand_id
1 'polypeptide(L)'
;MPRRYTAEDTIATALSTELNSLANGSICAVSAEIDNTTSGKRWPYMEVEVVIAATAARSVGAFCALYLVPEVDDTNYPDASTSTTGNEYMSKYYVDSFPLDAATTARRLVTKQLDLPPGNFKLALSNNTGVALAASGNTVKFRRYSDDYAA
;
A
#
# COMPACT_ATOMS: atom_id res chain seq x y z
N MET A 1 12.32 -24.97 -16.34
CA MET A 1 12.00 -23.99 -17.40
C MET A 1 12.22 -22.59 -16.85
N PRO A 2 12.77 -21.63 -17.62
CA PRO A 2 12.98 -20.27 -17.13
C PRO A 2 11.63 -19.54 -16.94
N ARG A 3 11.47 -18.90 -15.78
CA ARG A 3 10.32 -18.04 -15.43
C ARG A 3 10.41 -16.72 -16.19
N ARG A 4 9.29 -16.25 -16.74
CA ARG A 4 9.19 -14.96 -17.45
C ARG A 4 7.99 -14.17 -16.92
N TYR A 5 8.02 -12.85 -17.07
CA TYR A 5 6.87 -12.01 -16.72
C TYR A 5 5.94 -11.86 -17.91
N THR A 6 4.64 -11.91 -17.63
CA THR A 6 3.57 -11.61 -18.58
C THR A 6 3.31 -10.11 -18.64
N ALA A 7 2.39 -9.68 -19.53
CA ALA A 7 2.02 -8.27 -19.62
C ALA A 7 1.42 -7.77 -18.29
N GLU A 8 1.90 -6.63 -17.82
CA GLU A 8 1.47 -5.99 -16.58
C GLU A 8 0.12 -5.28 -16.76
N ASP A 9 -0.62 -5.13 -15.68
CA ASP A 9 -1.82 -4.31 -15.62
C ASP A 9 -1.49 -2.80 -15.73
N THR A 10 -2.50 -1.99 -15.98
CA THR A 10 -2.39 -0.52 -15.92
C THR A 10 -2.13 -0.04 -14.49
N ILE A 11 -1.39 1.07 -14.35
CA ILE A 11 -1.17 1.70 -13.03
C ILE A 11 -2.50 2.27 -12.53
N ALA A 12 -2.85 1.91 -11.29
CA ALA A 12 -3.99 2.49 -10.59
C ALA A 12 -3.55 3.22 -9.31
N THR A 13 -4.32 4.22 -8.89
CA THR A 13 -4.11 4.92 -7.62
C THR A 13 -5.04 4.31 -6.58
N ALA A 14 -4.48 3.78 -5.49
CA ALA A 14 -5.25 3.22 -4.38
C ALA A 14 -5.55 4.26 -3.30
N LEU A 15 -4.56 5.09 -2.95
CA LEU A 15 -4.69 6.11 -1.90
C LEU A 15 -4.15 7.44 -2.41
N SER A 16 -4.89 8.51 -2.12
CA SER A 16 -4.46 9.88 -2.39
C SER A 16 -4.97 10.82 -1.30
N THR A 17 -6.24 11.21 -1.36
CA THR A 17 -6.88 12.12 -0.41
C THR A 17 -6.89 11.62 1.03
N GLU A 18 -6.88 10.31 1.21
CA GLU A 18 -6.85 9.63 2.51
C GLU A 18 -5.53 9.90 3.25
N LEU A 19 -4.48 10.32 2.54
CA LEU A 19 -3.15 10.61 3.07
C LEU A 19 -2.94 12.09 3.39
N ASN A 20 -3.91 12.95 3.06
CA ASN A 20 -3.78 14.39 3.24
C ASN A 20 -3.73 14.72 4.73
N SER A 21 -2.63 15.34 5.16
CA SER A 21 -2.43 15.73 6.56
C SER A 21 -2.49 14.56 7.54
N LEU A 22 -2.21 13.32 7.09
CA LEU A 22 -2.22 12.14 7.96
C LEU A 22 -1.23 12.34 9.11
N ALA A 23 -1.74 12.38 10.34
CA ALA A 23 -0.93 12.64 11.52
C ALA A 23 0.11 11.53 11.76
N ASN A 24 1.20 11.88 12.44
CA ASN A 24 2.17 10.89 12.88
C ASN A 24 1.52 9.89 13.85
N GLY A 25 1.89 8.62 13.77
CA GLY A 25 1.33 7.55 14.57
C GLY A 25 -0.13 7.22 14.22
N SER A 26 -0.60 7.63 13.04
CA SER A 26 -1.96 7.35 12.53
C SER A 26 -1.91 6.48 11.28
N ILE A 27 -3.03 5.79 11.01
CA ILE A 27 -3.25 5.06 9.76
C ILE A 27 -4.39 5.73 8.98
N CYS A 28 -4.26 5.79 7.66
CA CYS A 28 -5.31 6.36 6.83
C CYS A 28 -6.56 5.47 6.80
N ALA A 29 -7.66 6.02 6.27
CA ALA A 29 -8.78 5.20 5.84
C ALA A 29 -8.32 4.19 4.77
N VAL A 30 -8.90 3.00 4.78
CA VAL A 30 -8.64 1.98 3.75
C VAL A 30 -9.07 2.49 2.37
N SER A 31 -8.38 2.04 1.32
CA SER A 31 -8.71 2.37 -0.06
C SER A 31 -10.10 1.87 -0.46
N ALA A 32 -10.56 2.33 -1.63
CA ALA A 32 -11.59 1.61 -2.36
C ALA A 32 -11.15 0.15 -2.60
N GLU A 33 -12.14 -0.72 -2.78
CA GLU A 33 -11.93 -2.11 -3.13
C GLU A 33 -11.14 -2.27 -4.43
N ILE A 34 -10.17 -3.17 -4.42
CA ILE A 34 -9.36 -3.57 -5.56
C ILE A 34 -9.77 -4.99 -5.95
N ASP A 35 -10.39 -5.09 -7.12
CA ASP A 35 -10.92 -6.33 -7.69
C ASP A 35 -9.79 -7.26 -8.16
N ASN A 36 -9.62 -8.41 -7.49
CA ASN A 36 -8.68 -9.47 -7.88
C ASN A 36 -9.39 -10.80 -8.22
N THR A 37 -10.72 -10.77 -8.33
CA THR A 37 -11.55 -11.99 -8.47
C THR A 37 -12.08 -12.15 -9.88
N THR A 38 -12.32 -11.05 -10.59
CA THR A 38 -12.84 -11.03 -11.96
C THR A 38 -11.92 -11.75 -12.94
N SER A 39 -12.51 -12.48 -13.89
CA SER A 39 -11.75 -13.16 -14.96
C SER A 39 -10.85 -12.17 -15.71
N GLY A 40 -9.57 -12.51 -15.86
CA GLY A 40 -8.55 -11.62 -16.44
C GLY A 40 -7.93 -10.60 -15.48
N LYS A 41 -8.37 -10.56 -14.20
CA LYS A 41 -7.78 -9.74 -13.14
C LYS A 41 -7.30 -10.54 -11.94
N ARG A 42 -7.16 -11.86 -12.09
CA ARG A 42 -6.61 -12.74 -11.05
C ARG A 42 -5.10 -12.69 -11.11
N TRP A 43 -4.53 -11.69 -10.44
CA TRP A 43 -3.09 -11.48 -10.43
C TRP A 43 -2.49 -12.10 -9.17
N PRO A 44 -1.40 -12.89 -9.28
CA PRO A 44 -0.70 -13.41 -8.12
C PRO A 44 0.21 -12.37 -7.46
N TYR A 45 0.65 -11.34 -8.20
CA TYR A 45 1.66 -10.39 -7.72
C TYR A 45 1.30 -8.92 -7.99
N MET A 46 1.88 -8.05 -7.17
CA MET A 46 1.73 -6.60 -7.22
C MET A 46 3.04 -5.88 -6.91
N GLU A 47 3.27 -4.73 -7.54
CA GLU A 47 4.22 -3.72 -7.10
C GLU A 47 3.45 -2.48 -6.63
N VAL A 48 3.98 -1.81 -5.60
CA VAL A 48 3.36 -0.61 -5.02
C VAL A 48 4.37 0.52 -4.99
N GLU A 49 4.00 1.66 -5.60
CA GLU A 49 4.72 2.93 -5.49
C GLU A 49 4.09 3.78 -4.38
N VAL A 50 4.92 4.21 -3.43
CA VAL A 50 4.54 5.19 -2.41
C VAL A 50 5.30 6.49 -2.68
N VAL A 51 4.55 7.57 -2.84
CA VAL A 51 5.06 8.92 -2.94
C VAL A 51 4.65 9.69 -1.69
N ILE A 52 5.65 10.23 -1.01
CA ILE A 52 5.48 11.16 0.11
C ILE A 52 5.96 12.53 -0.37
N ALA A 53 5.06 13.51 -0.35
CA ALA A 53 5.37 14.87 -0.75
C ALA A 53 6.36 15.53 0.23
N ALA A 54 6.82 16.73 -0.10
CA ALA A 54 7.69 17.49 0.78
C ALA A 54 6.98 17.79 2.12
N THR A 55 7.68 17.53 3.22
CA THR A 55 7.17 17.72 4.59
C THR A 55 8.20 18.48 5.43
N ALA A 56 7.85 18.76 6.69
CA ALA A 56 8.86 19.08 7.70
C ALA A 56 9.90 17.95 7.82
N ALA A 57 11.03 18.25 8.45
CA ALA A 57 12.11 17.28 8.64
C ALA A 57 11.59 16.08 9.43
N ARG A 58 11.71 14.91 8.84
CA ARG A 58 11.27 13.65 9.44
C ARG A 58 12.21 13.20 10.54
N SER A 59 11.71 12.43 11.50
CA SER A 59 12.52 11.85 12.57
C SER A 59 13.51 10.81 12.05
N VAL A 60 14.56 10.55 12.83
CA VAL A 60 15.47 9.43 12.57
C VAL A 60 14.70 8.12 12.63
N GLY A 61 14.91 7.25 11.63
CA GLY A 61 14.17 5.99 11.51
C GLY A 61 12.73 6.15 11.02
N ALA A 62 12.38 7.29 10.42
CA ALA A 62 11.07 7.52 9.82
C ALA A 62 10.72 6.46 8.77
N PHE A 63 9.48 5.98 8.81
CA PHE A 63 8.95 5.09 7.78
C PHE A 63 7.44 5.27 7.60
N CYS A 64 6.94 4.84 6.44
CA CYS A 64 5.53 4.53 6.26
C CYS A 64 5.36 3.02 6.17
N ALA A 65 4.32 2.45 6.76
CA ALA A 65 4.04 1.02 6.64
C ALA A 65 2.75 0.80 5.84
N LEU A 66 2.81 -0.14 4.90
CA LEU A 66 1.70 -0.53 4.04
C LEU A 66 1.04 -1.81 4.56
N TYR A 67 -0.28 -1.82 4.48
CA TYR A 67 -1.13 -2.92 4.89
C TYR A 67 -2.04 -3.32 3.74
N LEU A 68 -2.25 -4.63 3.58
CA LEU A 68 -3.17 -5.21 2.59
C LEU A 68 -4.27 -5.95 3.32
N VAL A 69 -5.49 -5.44 3.25
CA VAL A 69 -6.67 -5.97 3.94
C VAL A 69 -7.46 -6.85 2.96
N PRO A 70 -7.37 -8.19 3.05
CA PRO A 70 -8.04 -9.09 2.13
C PRO A 70 -9.50 -9.31 2.52
N GLU A 71 -10.31 -9.64 1.52
CA GLU A 71 -11.63 -10.24 1.66
C GLU A 71 -11.54 -11.77 1.54
N VAL A 72 -12.43 -12.48 2.23
CA VAL A 72 -12.53 -13.95 2.16
C VAL A 72 -13.95 -14.45 1.85
N ASP A 73 -14.98 -13.69 2.23
CA ASP A 73 -16.40 -14.09 2.09
C ASP A 73 -17.16 -13.30 1.01
N ASP A 74 -16.43 -12.64 0.11
CA ASP A 74 -16.96 -11.83 -1.00
C ASP A 74 -17.87 -10.66 -0.59
N THR A 75 -17.94 -10.32 0.71
CA THR A 75 -18.73 -9.16 1.19
C THR A 75 -18.03 -8.32 2.27
N ASN A 76 -17.22 -8.94 3.13
CA ASN A 76 -16.72 -8.34 4.36
C ASN A 76 -15.19 -8.29 4.40
N TYR A 77 -14.72 -7.25 5.10
CA TYR A 77 -13.30 -7.00 5.35
C TYR A 77 -13.04 -7.02 6.86
N PRO A 78 -11.81 -7.35 7.29
CA PRO A 78 -11.37 -7.13 8.67
C PRO A 78 -11.71 -5.71 9.16
N ASP A 79 -12.17 -5.61 10.40
CA ASP A 79 -12.62 -4.35 10.99
C ASP A 79 -11.52 -3.29 10.95
N ALA A 80 -11.73 -2.26 10.13
CA ALA A 80 -10.74 -1.22 9.92
C ALA A 80 -11.00 0.01 10.77
N SER A 81 -10.10 0.31 11.72
CA SER A 81 -10.06 1.59 12.44
C SER A 81 -8.96 2.52 11.90
N THR A 82 -9.12 3.84 12.05
CA THR A 82 -8.05 4.82 11.76
C THR A 82 -7.05 4.99 12.91
N SER A 83 -7.22 4.24 14.00
CA SER A 83 -6.30 4.20 15.13
C SER A 83 -5.18 3.20 14.85
N THR A 84 -3.95 3.51 15.28
CA THR A 84 -2.84 2.55 15.28
C THR A 84 -2.80 1.67 16.53
N THR A 85 -3.52 2.08 17.59
CA THR A 85 -3.62 1.34 18.85
C THR A 85 -4.87 0.47 18.85
N GLY A 86 -4.70 -0.81 19.21
CA GLY A 86 -5.81 -1.77 19.32
C GLY A 86 -6.38 -2.24 17.98
N ASN A 87 -5.66 -1.98 16.89
CA ASN A 87 -6.14 -2.26 15.55
C ASN A 87 -5.70 -3.67 15.10
N GLU A 88 -6.63 -4.62 15.09
CA GLU A 88 -6.32 -6.03 14.84
C GLU A 88 -5.76 -6.27 13.43
N TYR A 89 -6.22 -5.50 12.43
CA TYR A 89 -5.74 -5.70 11.06
C TYR A 89 -4.27 -5.26 10.93
N MET A 90 -3.84 -4.22 11.65
CA MET A 90 -2.43 -3.78 11.61
C MET A 90 -1.45 -4.82 12.15
N SER A 91 -1.91 -5.73 13.01
CA SER A 91 -1.06 -6.79 13.58
C SER A 91 -0.90 -8.01 12.67
N LYS A 92 -1.76 -8.14 11.64
CA LYS A 92 -1.84 -9.35 10.79
C LYS A 92 -1.52 -9.08 9.33
N TYR A 93 -1.85 -7.89 8.85
CA TYR A 93 -1.87 -7.56 7.42
C TYR A 93 -0.78 -6.58 7.01
N TYR A 94 0.26 -6.45 7.83
CA TYR A 94 1.47 -5.73 7.45
C TYR A 94 2.13 -6.40 6.26
N VAL A 95 2.53 -5.58 5.29
CA VAL A 95 3.09 -6.07 4.02
C VAL A 95 4.51 -5.58 3.82
N ASP A 96 4.73 -4.26 3.89
CA ASP A 96 6.04 -3.68 3.65
C ASP A 96 6.21 -2.34 4.36
N SER A 97 7.46 -1.93 4.52
CA SER A 97 7.85 -0.64 5.09
C SER A 97 8.64 0.17 4.07
N PHE A 98 8.35 1.46 4.03
CA PHE A 98 9.02 2.44 3.18
C PHE A 98 9.85 3.33 4.09
N PRO A 99 11.14 2.99 4.30
CA PRO A 99 12.03 3.81 5.11
C PRO A 99 12.27 5.15 4.41
N LEU A 100 12.29 6.21 5.20
CA LEU A 100 12.45 7.58 4.73
C LEU A 100 13.63 8.23 5.47
N ASP A 101 14.46 8.94 4.74
CA ASP A 101 15.53 9.73 5.33
C ASP A 101 14.98 10.99 6.02
N ALA A 102 15.80 11.63 6.86
CA ALA A 102 15.44 12.86 7.58
C ALA A 102 15.37 14.13 6.68
N ALA A 103 15.11 13.96 5.37
CA ALA A 103 15.00 15.05 4.42
C ALA A 103 13.59 15.70 4.45
N THR A 104 13.53 16.96 3.99
CA THR A 104 12.29 17.73 3.79
C THR A 104 11.74 17.62 2.38
N THR A 105 12.53 17.07 1.45
CA THR A 105 12.14 16.89 0.05
C THR A 105 11.25 15.66 -0.13
N ALA A 106 10.44 15.66 -1.19
CA ALA A 106 9.64 14.51 -1.56
C ALA A 106 10.48 13.23 -1.73
N ARG A 107 9.85 12.09 -1.44
CA ARG A 107 10.43 10.75 -1.63
C ARG A 107 9.46 9.89 -2.40
N ARG A 108 10.03 9.01 -3.22
CA ARG A 108 9.32 7.98 -3.98
C ARG A 108 10.05 6.68 -3.78
N LEU A 109 9.31 5.65 -3.39
CA LEU A 109 9.82 4.31 -3.17
C LEU A 109 8.85 3.31 -3.80
N VAL A 110 9.36 2.16 -4.20
CA VAL A 110 8.59 1.09 -4.84
C VAL A 110 8.93 -0.24 -4.15
N THR A 111 7.92 -1.09 -3.93
CA THR A 111 8.13 -2.46 -3.44
C THR A 111 8.72 -3.35 -4.53
N LYS A 112 9.38 -4.44 -4.16
CA LYS A 112 9.95 -5.37 -5.15
C LYS A 112 8.91 -6.31 -5.76
N GLN A 113 8.17 -7.00 -4.90
CA GLN A 113 7.11 -7.93 -5.25
C GLN A 113 6.27 -8.13 -4.01
N LEU A 114 4.95 -8.09 -4.18
CA LEU A 114 3.97 -8.39 -3.16
C LEU A 114 3.06 -9.50 -3.65
N ASP A 115 2.96 -10.57 -2.87
CA ASP A 115 2.02 -11.65 -3.13
C ASP A 115 0.59 -11.19 -2.78
N LEU A 116 -0.32 -11.39 -3.73
CA LEU A 116 -1.72 -10.98 -3.60
C LEU A 116 -2.60 -12.12 -3.07
N PRO A 117 -3.64 -11.81 -2.27
CA PRO A 117 -4.68 -12.78 -1.97
C PRO A 117 -5.49 -13.10 -3.24
N PRO A 118 -6.16 -14.27 -3.29
CA PRO A 118 -7.01 -14.64 -4.41
C PRO A 118 -8.33 -13.83 -4.45
N GLY A 119 -8.76 -13.29 -3.31
CA GLY A 119 -9.96 -12.46 -3.17
C GLY A 119 -9.69 -10.97 -3.45
N ASN A 120 -10.74 -10.16 -3.42
CA ASN A 120 -10.57 -8.71 -3.48
C ASN A 120 -9.83 -8.22 -2.23
N PHE A 121 -9.28 -7.01 -2.31
CA PHE A 121 -8.51 -6.46 -1.21
C PHE A 121 -8.57 -4.93 -1.18
N LYS A 122 -8.14 -4.37 -0.06
CA LYS A 122 -7.95 -2.93 0.15
C LYS A 122 -6.56 -2.65 0.66
N LEU A 123 -6.08 -1.42 0.47
CA LEU A 123 -4.78 -0.96 0.95
C LEU A 123 -4.93 0.15 1.99
N ALA A 124 -4.02 0.18 2.95
CA ALA A 124 -3.90 1.28 3.91
C ALA A 124 -2.42 1.60 4.18
N LEU A 125 -2.14 2.86 4.52
CA LEU A 125 -0.80 3.33 4.85
C LEU A 125 -0.80 3.96 6.24
N SER A 126 0.13 3.55 7.10
CA SER A 126 0.41 4.24 8.36
C SER A 126 1.60 5.18 8.22
N ASN A 127 1.51 6.31 8.93
CA ASN A 127 2.56 7.32 8.98
C ASN A 127 3.32 7.21 10.31
N ASN A 128 4.59 6.80 10.24
CA ASN A 128 5.52 6.76 11.39
C ASN A 128 6.75 7.61 11.11
N THR A 129 6.54 8.81 10.53
CA THR A 129 7.64 9.69 10.10
C THR A 129 8.06 10.73 11.13
N GLY A 130 7.35 10.82 12.26
CA GLY A 130 7.54 11.84 13.28
C GLY A 130 6.86 13.18 12.98
N VAL A 131 6.28 13.34 11.78
CA VAL A 131 5.58 14.55 11.33
C VAL A 131 4.29 14.17 10.60
N ALA A 132 3.33 15.10 10.51
CA ALA A 132 2.18 14.89 9.65
C ALA A 132 2.60 14.88 8.17
N LEU A 133 1.95 14.05 7.36
CA LEU A 133 2.14 14.08 5.91
C LEU A 133 1.62 15.40 5.32
N ALA A 134 2.07 15.75 4.12
CA ALA A 134 1.62 16.97 3.46
C ALA A 134 0.09 16.92 3.19
N ALA A 135 -0.54 18.09 3.07
CA ALA A 135 -1.97 18.19 2.78
C ALA A 135 -2.35 17.76 1.35
N SER A 136 -1.37 17.54 0.47
CA SER A 136 -1.56 17.01 -0.88
C SER A 136 -0.26 16.42 -1.44
N GLY A 137 -0.36 15.69 -2.56
CA GLY A 137 0.79 15.16 -3.29
C GLY A 137 1.35 13.84 -2.75
N ASN A 138 0.75 13.27 -1.70
CA ASN A 138 1.05 11.90 -1.27
C ASN A 138 0.19 10.92 -2.06
N THR A 139 0.77 9.81 -2.52
CA THR A 139 0.01 8.79 -3.24
C THR A 139 0.51 7.39 -2.94
N VAL A 140 -0.40 6.43 -2.89
CA VAL A 140 -0.09 5.00 -3.05
C VAL A 140 -0.69 4.56 -4.38
N LYS A 141 0.18 4.09 -5.28
CA LYS A 141 -0.19 3.56 -6.58
C LYS A 141 0.28 2.12 -6.67
N PHE A 142 -0.39 1.34 -7.49
CA PHE A 142 -0.02 -0.05 -7.67
C PHE A 142 -0.11 -0.46 -9.13
N ARG A 143 0.60 -1.54 -9.43
CA ARG A 143 0.49 -2.27 -10.68
C ARG A 143 0.55 -3.75 -10.38
N ARG A 144 -0.27 -4.53 -11.07
CA ARG A 144 -0.35 -5.99 -10.89
C ARG A 144 0.26 -6.70 -12.07
N TYR A 145 0.78 -7.88 -11.82
CA TYR A 145 1.43 -8.68 -12.84
C TYR A 145 1.39 -10.17 -12.49
N SER A 146 1.69 -11.00 -13.48
CA SER A 146 1.83 -12.44 -13.32
C SER A 146 3.09 -12.90 -14.03
N ASP A 147 3.56 -14.08 -13.66
CA ASP A 147 4.60 -14.80 -14.37
C ASP A 147 4.05 -16.04 -15.10
N ASP A 148 4.82 -16.51 -16.06
CA ASP A 148 4.61 -17.78 -16.74
C ASP A 148 5.92 -18.58 -16.80
N TYR A 149 5.79 -19.87 -17.05
CA TYR A 149 6.92 -20.74 -17.36
C TYR A 149 7.02 -20.86 -18.88
N ALA A 150 8.19 -20.56 -19.44
CA ALA A 150 8.42 -20.78 -20.85
C ALA A 150 8.18 -22.27 -21.19
N ALA A 151 7.33 -22.52 -22.18
CA ALA A 151 7.04 -23.85 -22.70
C ALA A 151 8.30 -24.59 -23.15
#